data_AF-A0A967C666-F1
#
_entry.id   AF-A0A967C666-F1
#
_cell.length_a   1.000
_cell.length_b   1.000
_cell.length_c   1.000
_cell.angle_alpha   90.00
_cell.angle_beta   90.00
_cell.angle_gamma   90.00
#
_symmetry.space_group_name_H-M   'P 1'
#
loop_
_entity.id
_entity.type
_entity.pdbx_description
1 polymer ?
#
loop_
_entity_poly.entity_id
_entity_poly.type
_entity_poly.pdbx_seq_one_letter_code
_entity_poly.pdbx_strand_id
1 'polypeptide(L)' 'MPLVCGHPRLRLTSPPLMASPSPQWVNTPVLLEALSRYEQGRLPRSMQLWLQAVLELDQPVRGPLRPHC' A
#
# COMPACT_ATOMS: atom_id res chain seq x y z
N MET A 1 46.93 -25.43 -25.11
CA MET A 1 45.90 -26.10 -24.29
C MET A 1 45.40 -25.11 -23.24
N PRO A 2 44.18 -24.56 -23.34
CA PRO A 2 43.56 -23.96 -22.16
C PRO A 2 42.18 -24.59 -21.90
N LEU A 3 42.06 -25.31 -20.79
CA LEU A 3 40.79 -25.43 -20.08
C LEU A 3 41.02 -24.85 -18.68
N VAL A 4 40.56 -23.62 -18.48
CA VAL A 4 40.29 -23.09 -17.14
C VAL A 4 38.86 -22.55 -17.18
N CYS A 5 37.90 -23.45 -16.97
CA CYS A 5 36.56 -23.07 -16.51
C CYS A 5 36.66 -22.89 -15.00
N GLY A 6 36.39 -21.69 -14.48
CA GLY A 6 36.57 -21.40 -13.06
C GLY A 6 35.74 -20.21 -12.54
N HIS A 7 34.43 -20.43 -12.45
CA HIS A 7 33.48 -19.81 -11.50
C HIS A 7 33.22 -18.29 -11.55
N PRO A 8 32.03 -17.85 -12.03
CA PRO A 8 31.52 -16.55 -11.66
C PRO A 8 31.11 -16.55 -10.18
N ARG A 9 31.87 -15.77 -9.40
CA ARG A 9 31.60 -15.25 -8.07
C ARG A 9 30.10 -15.23 -7.73
N LEU A 10 29.67 -16.14 -6.86
CA LEU A 10 28.35 -16.14 -6.23
C LEU A 10 28.15 -14.81 -5.50
N ARG A 11 27.48 -13.85 -6.14
CA ARG A 11 26.86 -12.73 -5.43
C ARG A 11 25.69 -13.33 -4.66
N LEU A 12 25.85 -13.51 -3.35
CA LEU A 12 24.72 -13.56 -2.43
C LEU A 12 23.99 -12.21 -2.56
N THR A 13 23.10 -12.12 -3.53
CA THR A 13 21.97 -11.20 -3.43
C THR A 13 21.04 -11.85 -2.44
N SER A 14 20.94 -11.28 -1.24
CA SER A 14 19.90 -11.63 -0.28
C SER A 14 18.56 -11.75 -1.01
N PRO A 15 17.74 -12.77 -0.75
CA PRO A 15 16.39 -12.78 -1.27
C PRO A 15 15.70 -11.51 -0.77
N PRO A 16 14.95 -10.76 -1.62
CA PRO A 16 14.19 -9.63 -1.13
C PRO A 16 13.23 -10.16 -0.06
N LEU A 17 13.47 -9.75 1.19
CA LEU A 17 12.54 -9.93 2.29
C LEU A 17 11.24 -9.25 1.87
N MET A 18 10.28 -10.05 1.39
CA MET A 18 8.86 -9.76 1.19
C MET A 18 8.55 -8.25 1.24
N ALA A 19 9.06 -7.49 0.26
CA ALA A 19 8.66 -6.11 0.12
C ALA A 19 7.26 -6.18 -0.45
N SER A 20 6.25 -6.03 0.41
CA SER A 20 4.86 -5.90 -0.02
C SER A 20 4.86 -4.86 -1.15
N PRO A 21 4.48 -5.23 -2.38
CA PRO A 21 4.53 -4.31 -3.49
C PRO A 21 3.71 -3.10 -3.11
N SER A 22 4.37 -1.96 -2.91
CA SER A 22 3.69 -0.70 -2.67
C SER A 22 2.67 -0.55 -3.81
N PRO A 23 1.40 -0.25 -3.53
CA PRO A 23 0.34 -0.34 -4.53
C PRO A 23 0.62 0.66 -5.67
N GLN A 24 1.27 0.16 -6.72
CA GLN A 24 1.71 0.94 -7.89
C GLN A 24 0.52 1.40 -8.74
N TRP A 25 -0.66 0.81 -8.51
CA TRP A 25 -1.92 1.15 -9.17
C TRP A 25 -2.58 2.40 -8.60
N VAL A 26 -2.15 2.88 -7.43
CA VAL A 26 -2.72 4.08 -6.82
C VAL A 26 -2.05 5.31 -7.41
N ASN A 27 -2.82 6.08 -8.17
CA ASN A 27 -2.37 7.34 -8.74
C ASN A 27 -2.11 8.35 -7.60
N THR A 28 -0.82 8.66 -7.33
CA THR A 28 -0.39 9.51 -6.20
C THR A 28 -1.14 10.85 -6.09
N PRO A 29 -1.35 11.64 -7.17
CA PRO A 29 -2.18 12.85 -7.10
C PRO A 29 -3.63 12.60 -6.70
N VAL A 30 -4.24 11.48 -7.12
CA VAL A 30 -5.62 11.13 -6.72
C VAL A 30 -5.67 10.83 -5.22
N LEU A 31 -4.66 10.11 -4.71
CA LEU A 31 -4.55 9.83 -3.28
C LEU A 31 -4.36 11.10 -2.44
N LEU A 32 -3.50 12.02 -2.88
CA LEU A 32 -3.28 13.32 -2.24
C LEU A 32 -4.55 14.17 -2.19
N GLU A 33 -5.29 14.23 -3.29
CA GLU A 33 -6.54 14.97 -3.37
C GLU A 33 -7.63 14.34 -2.47
N ALA A 34 -7.71 13.01 -2.47
CA ALA A 34 -8.61 12.27 -1.60
C ALA A 34 -8.26 12.49 -0.11
N LEU A 35 -6.98 12.49 0.26
CA LEU A 35 -6.53 12.82 1.62
C LEU A 35 -6.92 14.24 2.04
N SER A 36 -6.66 15.23 1.19
CA SER A 36 -7.05 16.62 1.47
C SER A 36 -8.55 16.77 1.74
N ARG A 37 -9.38 16.09 0.93
CA ARG A 37 -10.83 16.09 1.13
C ARG A 37 -11.29 15.25 2.33
N TYR A 38 -10.55 14.20 2.69
CA TYR A 38 -10.79 13.38 3.88
C TYR A 38 -10.59 14.20 5.16
N GLU A 39 -9.49 14.95 5.26
CA GLU A 39 -9.22 15.83 6.41
C GLU A 39 -10.28 16.93 6.55
N GLN A 40 -10.80 17.43 5.43
CA GLN A 40 -11.87 18.43 5.41
C GLN A 40 -13.26 17.83 5.68
N GLY A 41 -13.39 16.52 5.86
CA GLY A 41 -14.68 15.85 6.07
C GLY A 41 -15.62 15.89 4.86
N ARG A 42 -15.10 16.19 3.66
CA ARG A 42 -15.88 16.33 2.42
C ARG A 42 -15.94 15.07 1.57
N LEU A 43 -15.29 14.00 2.02
CA LEU A 43 -15.22 12.75 1.29
C LEU A 43 -16.48 11.89 1.54
N PRO A 44 -17.14 11.32 0.52
CA PRO A 44 -18.23 10.37 0.70
C PRO A 44 -17.79 9.13 1.49
N ARG A 45 -18.72 8.49 2.23
CA ARG A 45 -18.39 7.35 3.11
C ARG A 45 -17.71 6.17 2.40
N SER A 46 -18.15 5.82 1.19
CA SER A 46 -17.53 4.78 0.37
C SER A 46 -16.07 5.09 0.05
N MET A 47 -15.77 6.35 -0.21
CA MET A 47 -14.44 6.83 -0.55
C MET A 47 -13.55 6.94 0.70
N GLN A 48 -14.13 7.20 1.87
CA GLN A 48 -13.42 7.11 3.16
C GLN A 48 -13.00 5.66 3.43
N LEU A 49 -13.91 4.70 3.26
CA LEU A 49 -13.61 3.28 3.43
C LEU A 49 -12.53 2.81 2.45
N TRP A 50 -12.57 3.28 1.20
CA TRP A 50 -11.52 3.01 0.22
C TRP A 50 -10.16 3.55 0.68
N LEU A 51 -10.08 4.81 1.14
CA LEU A 51 -8.83 5.37 1.68
C LEU A 51 -8.33 4.59 2.88
N GLN A 52 -9.23 4.22 3.80
CA GLN A 52 -8.88 3.43 4.98
C GLN A 52 -8.31 2.07 4.60
N ALA A 53 -8.86 1.42 3.57
CA ALA A 53 -8.35 0.14 3.07
C ALA A 53 -7.01 0.29 2.32
N VAL A 54 -6.85 1.34 1.50
CA VAL A 54 -5.63 1.59 0.72
C VAL A 54 -4.45 1.98 1.61
N LEU A 55 -4.72 2.74 2.68
CA LEU A 55 -3.72 3.25 3.60
C LEU A 55 -3.60 2.42 4.88
N GLU A 56 -4.36 1.33 4.98
CA GLU A 56 -4.44 0.47 6.17
C GLU A 56 -4.66 1.29 7.46
N LEU A 57 -5.45 2.36 7.36
CA LEU A 57 -5.75 3.24 8.50
C LEU A 57 -6.66 2.51 9.47
N ASP A 58 -6.21 2.39 10.72
CA ASP A 58 -7.04 1.90 11.82
C ASP A 58 -8.31 2.75 11.87
N GLN A 59 -9.47 2.09 11.83
CA GLN A 59 -10.72 2.82 11.68
C GLN A 59 -10.87 3.79 12.86
N PRO A 60 -11.10 5.09 12.63
CA PRO A 60 -11.54 5.93 13.73
C PRO A 60 -12.88 5.35 14.18
N VAL A 61 -12.88 4.71 15.35
CA VAL A 61 -14.07 4.20 16.03
C VAL A 61 -15.01 5.39 16.23
N ARG A 62 -15.87 5.64 15.25
CA ARG A 62 -16.90 6.66 15.31
C ARG A 62 -18.24 5.98 15.48
N GLY A 63 -18.53 5.65 16.73
CA GLY A 63 -19.87 5.37 17.23
C GLY A 63 -20.51 4.08 16.72
N PRO A 64 -21.60 3.65 17.36
CA PRO A 64 -22.13 2.31 17.21
C PRO A 64 -22.65 2.09 15.79
N LEU A 65 -22.24 0.96 15.20
CA LEU A 65 -22.87 0.37 14.04
C LEU A 65 -24.38 0.31 14.31
N ARG A 66 -25.14 1.19 13.66
CA ARG A 66 -26.60 1.21 13.83
C ARG A 66 -27.12 -0.16 13.39
N PRO A 67 -27.94 -0.83 14.20
CA PRO A 67 -28.60 -2.06 13.77
C PRO A 67 -29.54 -1.70 12.62
N HIS A 68 -29.45 -2.51 11.57
CA HIS A 68 -30.36 -2.50 10.45
C HIS A 68 -31.74 -2.95 10.99
N CYS A 69 -32.76 -2.11 10.83
CA CYS A 69 -34.16 -2.56 10.95
C CYS A 69 -34.56 -3.30 9.67
#